data_AF-A0A9R0Q429-F1
#
_entry.id   AF-A0A9R0Q429-F1
#
_cell.length_a   1.000
_cell.length_b   1.000
_cell.length_c   1.000
_cell.angle_alpha   90.00
_cell.angle_beta   90.00
_cell.angle_gamma   90.00
#
_symmetry.space_group_name_H-M   'P 1'
#
loop_
_entity.id
_entity.type
_entity.pdbx_description
1 polymer ?
#
loop_
_entity_poly.entity_id
_entity_poly.type
_entity_poly.pdbx_seq_one_letter_code
_entity_poly.pdbx_strand_id
1 'polypeptide(L)'
;MPDMVDYVEGFIVLNEQSLHSSSIAFPANMDFSPDFGTKGSPKIYYCIEFAVHDYQRVNTNVEQVVEAISVQMSHIASHLYSVEVSYFDFLNRVRMEEMSLRSSGLWEVHHPWLNMFVPKAGIRDLRDLLMDNISPDNFEGLILIYPLLRDKWGTNTSVVLPDSGSTEQVMYVVGILRRHRHIADTAGVRIGAKQYLAHHPTPAGWHQHFGPRWERFAERKNRFDPLSILGPGQGIFPKGNTGVYAS
;
A
#
# COMPACT_ATOMS: atom_id res chain seq x y z
N MET A 1 15.67 19.40 8.19
CA MET A 1 14.70 20.20 7.45
C MET A 1 13.46 19.33 7.25
N PRO A 2 12.39 19.51 8.04
CA PRO A 2 11.11 18.88 7.71
C PRO A 2 10.57 19.52 6.42
N ASP A 3 9.84 18.74 5.62
CA ASP A 3 9.01 19.18 4.48
C ASP A 3 9.72 19.50 3.16
N MET A 4 10.75 18.72 2.79
CA MET A 4 11.41 18.81 1.47
C MET A 4 10.73 18.00 0.37
N VAL A 5 9.81 17.09 0.72
CA VAL A 5 9.20 16.14 -0.22
C VAL A 5 7.69 16.15 -0.01
N ASP A 6 6.94 16.27 -1.11
CA ASP A 6 5.48 16.34 -1.08
C ASP A 6 4.80 14.98 -1.23
N TYR A 7 5.54 13.99 -1.76
CA TYR A 7 5.05 12.63 -2.00
C TYR A 7 6.20 11.62 -1.85
N VAL A 8 5.94 10.49 -1.19
CA VAL A 8 6.86 9.35 -1.12
C VAL A 8 6.06 8.06 -1.22
N GLU A 9 6.41 7.22 -2.19
CA GLU A 9 6.02 5.81 -2.24
C GLU A 9 7.23 4.92 -2.55
N GLY A 10 7.00 3.63 -2.70
CA GLY A 10 8.02 2.68 -3.05
C GLY A 10 7.44 1.35 -3.53
N PHE A 11 8.28 0.59 -4.22
CA PHE A 11 7.90 -0.67 -4.85
C PHE A 11 8.97 -1.73 -4.64
N ILE A 12 8.54 -2.99 -4.54
CA ILE A 12 9.44 -4.15 -4.59
C ILE A 12 9.47 -4.67 -6.02
N VAL A 13 10.67 -4.83 -6.58
CA VAL A 13 10.92 -5.32 -7.92
C VAL A 13 11.56 -6.70 -7.82
N LEU A 14 10.82 -7.72 -8.27
CA LEU A 14 11.16 -9.14 -8.15
C LEU A 14 11.75 -9.73 -9.44
N ASN A 15 11.33 -9.21 -10.60
CA ASN A 15 11.67 -9.68 -11.94
C ASN A 15 11.40 -8.58 -12.99
N GLU A 16 11.69 -8.88 -14.25
CA GLU A 16 11.45 -7.98 -15.40
C GLU A 16 9.98 -7.54 -15.53
N GLN A 17 9.02 -8.46 -15.35
CA GLN A 17 7.58 -8.14 -15.41
C GLN A 17 7.16 -7.12 -14.34
N SER A 18 7.67 -7.25 -13.12
CA SER A 18 7.40 -6.32 -12.02
C SER A 18 8.06 -4.97 -12.24
N LEU A 19 9.27 -4.95 -12.83
CA LEU A 19 9.95 -3.72 -13.20
C LEU A 19 9.14 -2.95 -14.24
N HIS A 20 8.71 -3.64 -15.31
CA HIS A 20 7.85 -3.08 -16.34
C HIS A 20 6.53 -2.55 -15.75
N SER A 21 5.88 -3.33 -14.87
CA SER A 21 4.64 -2.90 -14.21
C SER A 21 4.86 -1.64 -13.36
N SER A 22 5.98 -1.57 -12.62
CA SER A 22 6.29 -0.40 -11.79
C SER A 22 6.71 0.85 -12.57
N SER A 23 7.26 0.70 -13.79
CA SER A 23 7.83 1.81 -14.55
C SER A 23 6.87 2.44 -15.55
N ILE A 24 5.78 1.78 -15.96
CA ILE A 24 4.82 2.36 -16.93
C ILE A 24 4.23 3.69 -16.43
N ALA A 25 4.00 3.81 -15.13
CA ALA A 25 3.48 5.03 -14.52
C ALA A 25 4.55 6.13 -14.36
N PHE A 26 5.81 5.84 -14.68
CA PHE A 26 6.93 6.77 -14.60
C PHE A 26 7.36 7.21 -16.02
N PRO A 27 7.14 8.46 -16.43
CA PRO A 27 7.35 8.87 -17.81
C PRO A 27 8.82 9.05 -18.21
N ALA A 28 9.76 8.88 -17.28
CA ALA A 28 11.19 8.95 -17.60
C ALA A 28 11.66 7.66 -18.27
N ASN A 29 12.59 7.78 -19.22
CA ASN A 29 13.26 6.61 -19.77
C ASN A 29 14.24 6.05 -18.74
N MET A 30 13.92 4.88 -18.17
CA MET A 30 14.75 4.20 -17.18
C MET A 30 15.67 3.20 -17.87
N ASP A 31 16.95 3.52 -17.99
CA ASP A 31 17.99 2.56 -18.39
C ASP A 31 18.42 1.71 -17.20
N PHE A 32 17.49 0.90 -16.68
CA PHE A 32 17.72 -0.01 -15.56
C PHE A 32 17.58 -1.45 -16.04
N SER A 33 18.72 -2.16 -16.13
CA SER A 33 18.79 -3.57 -16.51
C SER A 33 19.41 -4.39 -15.36
N PRO A 34 18.65 -4.64 -14.28
CA PRO A 34 19.15 -5.38 -13.12
C PRO A 34 19.41 -6.85 -13.41
N ASP A 35 20.36 -7.43 -12.69
CA ASP A 35 20.50 -8.89 -12.59
C ASP A 35 19.60 -9.39 -11.45
N PHE A 36 18.48 -10.03 -11.80
CA PHE A 36 17.56 -10.66 -10.83
C PHE A 36 18.10 -11.96 -10.21
N GLY A 37 19.32 -12.37 -10.57
CA GLY A 37 19.96 -13.56 -10.04
C GLY A 37 19.37 -14.84 -10.63
N THR A 38 19.41 -15.92 -9.86
CA THR A 38 18.91 -17.24 -10.27
C THR A 38 17.86 -17.75 -9.30
N LYS A 39 17.12 -18.80 -9.67
CA LYS A 39 16.11 -19.42 -8.79
C LYS A 39 16.65 -19.83 -7.41
N GLY A 40 17.92 -20.23 -7.32
CA GLY A 40 18.56 -20.61 -6.04
C GLY A 40 19.15 -19.42 -5.26
N SER A 41 19.25 -18.26 -5.89
CA SER A 41 19.77 -17.02 -5.28
C SER A 41 19.14 -15.81 -5.98
N PRO A 42 17.84 -15.56 -5.73
CA PRO A 42 17.14 -14.44 -6.34
C PRO A 42 17.63 -13.12 -5.74
N LYS A 43 17.75 -12.09 -6.57
CA LYS A 43 18.05 -10.72 -6.16
C LYS A 43 16.78 -9.90 -6.26
N ILE A 44 16.46 -9.20 -5.17
CA ILE A 44 15.27 -8.36 -5.05
C ILE A 44 15.74 -6.91 -4.98
N TYR A 45 15.08 -6.05 -5.76
CA TYR A 45 15.36 -4.62 -5.77
C TYR A 45 14.20 -3.85 -5.14
N TYR A 46 14.52 -2.68 -4.60
CA TYR A 46 13.55 -1.76 -4.02
C TYR A 46 13.70 -0.42 -4.71
N CYS A 47 12.59 0.15 -5.15
CA CYS A 47 12.52 1.48 -5.74
C CYS A 47 11.83 2.42 -4.74
N ILE A 48 12.37 3.63 -4.59
CA ILE A 48 11.72 4.72 -3.86
C ILE A 48 11.31 5.75 -4.90
N GLU A 49 10.04 6.11 -4.92
CA GLU A 49 9.49 7.17 -5.76
C GLU A 49 9.17 8.37 -4.86
N PHE A 50 9.62 9.56 -5.25
CA PHE A 50 9.26 10.78 -4.54
C PHE A 50 9.03 11.94 -5.51
N ALA A 51 8.24 12.93 -5.07
CA ALA A 51 8.02 14.15 -5.84
C ALA A 51 8.20 15.39 -4.96
N VAL A 52 8.66 16.46 -5.60
CA VAL A 52 8.82 17.80 -5.03
C VAL A 52 8.01 18.75 -5.88
N HIS A 53 7.07 19.47 -5.27
CA HIS A 53 6.25 20.44 -5.98
C HIS A 53 6.99 21.78 -6.11
N ASP A 54 7.12 22.26 -7.35
CA ASP A 54 7.48 23.65 -7.61
C ASP A 54 6.23 24.54 -7.50
N TYR A 55 6.12 25.26 -6.39
CA TYR A 55 5.01 26.17 -6.13
C TYR A 55 5.15 27.53 -6.83
N GLN A 56 6.24 27.78 -7.59
CA GLN A 56 6.58 28.98 -8.38
C GLN A 56 6.65 30.31 -7.59
N ARG A 57 6.13 30.36 -6.36
CA ARG A 57 6.03 31.54 -5.48
C ARG A 57 7.05 31.53 -4.35
N VAL A 58 7.61 30.36 -4.06
CA VAL A 58 8.72 30.16 -3.13
C VAL A 58 9.94 29.90 -4.01
N ASN A 59 11.11 30.47 -3.70
CA ASN A 59 12.38 30.09 -4.35
C ASN A 59 12.78 28.66 -3.93
N THR A 60 11.92 27.67 -4.20
CA THR A 60 12.22 26.26 -3.98
C THR A 60 13.14 25.84 -5.11
N ASN A 61 14.43 25.72 -4.81
CA ASN A 61 15.36 25.12 -5.75
C ASN A 61 15.18 23.60 -5.70
N VAL A 62 14.39 23.07 -6.62
CA VAL A 62 14.07 21.63 -6.71
C VAL A 62 15.34 20.78 -6.88
N GLU A 63 16.32 21.27 -7.65
CA GLU A 63 17.60 20.57 -7.85
C GLU A 63 18.38 20.41 -6.54
N GLN A 64 18.45 21.48 -5.73
CA GLN A 64 19.08 21.42 -4.41
C GLN A 64 18.36 20.47 -3.45
N VAL A 65 17.02 20.38 -3.54
CA VAL A 65 16.25 19.43 -2.74
C VAL A 65 16.58 18.00 -3.16
N VAL A 66 16.60 17.70 -4.45
CA VAL A 66 16.95 16.38 -4.99
C VAL A 66 18.37 15.99 -4.61
N GLU A 67 19.34 16.91 -4.72
CA GLU A 67 20.73 16.69 -4.30
C GLU A 67 20.82 16.39 -2.80
N ALA A 68 20.17 17.20 -1.96
CA ALA A 68 20.19 17.03 -0.51
C ALA A 68 19.57 15.69 -0.06
N ILE A 69 18.52 15.23 -0.74
CA ILE A 69 17.90 13.93 -0.49
C ILE A 69 18.82 12.80 -0.97
N SER A 70 19.34 12.91 -2.20
CA SER A 70 20.22 11.90 -2.81
C SER A 70 21.44 11.61 -1.94
N VAL A 71 22.08 12.65 -1.38
CA VAL A 71 23.24 12.52 -0.48
C VAL A 71 22.90 11.77 0.82
N GLN A 72 21.66 11.86 1.31
CA GLN A 72 21.22 11.19 2.54
C GLN A 72 20.75 9.75 2.29
N MET A 73 20.47 9.37 1.04
CA MET A 73 19.95 8.06 0.68
C MET A 73 21.08 7.06 0.37
N SER A 74 21.01 5.87 0.95
CA SER A 74 21.89 4.74 0.61
C SER A 74 21.38 3.96 -0.61
N HIS A 75 21.20 4.64 -1.74
CA HIS A 75 20.72 4.08 -2.99
C HIS A 75 21.88 3.71 -3.93
N ILE A 76 21.59 2.99 -5.02
CA ILE A 76 22.59 2.73 -6.06
C ILE A 76 22.76 4.02 -6.87
N ALA A 77 23.90 4.70 -6.73
CA ALA A 77 24.10 6.05 -7.25
C ALA A 77 23.90 6.19 -8.78
N SER A 78 24.13 5.12 -9.56
CA SER A 78 23.88 5.11 -11.01
C SER A 78 22.40 5.02 -11.40
N HIS A 79 21.50 4.83 -10.43
CA HIS A 79 20.07 4.58 -10.65
C HIS A 79 19.21 5.60 -9.92
N LEU A 80 19.48 6.88 -10.19
CA LEU A 80 18.62 8.01 -9.86
C LEU A 80 18.05 8.56 -11.16
N TYR A 81 16.73 8.42 -11.34
CA TYR A 81 16.02 8.90 -12.52
C TYR A 81 15.08 10.02 -12.10
N SER A 82 15.00 11.07 -12.90
CA SER A 82 14.11 12.20 -12.66
C SER A 82 13.46 12.66 -13.97
N VAL A 83 12.27 13.23 -13.85
CA VAL A 83 11.53 13.83 -14.93
C VAL A 83 10.68 14.95 -14.35
N GLU A 84 10.62 16.07 -15.05
CA GLU A 84 9.71 17.16 -14.71
C GLU A 84 8.40 16.97 -15.46
N VAL A 85 7.28 17.07 -14.74
CA VAL A 85 5.92 16.93 -15.30
C VAL A 85 5.00 17.96 -14.65
N SER A 86 3.87 18.23 -15.29
CA SER A 86 2.84 19.05 -14.66
C SER A 86 2.26 18.34 -13.44
N TYR A 87 1.76 19.11 -12.47
CA TYR A 87 1.10 18.58 -11.27
C TYR A 87 -0.03 17.59 -11.63
N PHE A 88 -0.84 17.92 -12.64
CA PHE A 88 -1.94 17.07 -13.06
C PHE A 88 -1.48 15.80 -13.77
N ASP A 89 -0.41 15.86 -14.56
CA ASP A 89 0.17 14.66 -15.19
C ASP A 89 0.71 13.70 -14.13
N PHE A 90 1.37 14.23 -13.08
CA PHE A 90 1.82 13.42 -11.95
C PHE A 90 0.65 12.73 -11.23
N LEU A 91 -0.42 13.47 -10.91
CA LEU A 91 -1.60 12.89 -10.25
C LEU A 91 -2.32 11.84 -11.12
N ASN A 92 -2.29 12.02 -12.44
CA ASN A 92 -2.98 11.13 -13.37
C ASN A 92 -2.07 10.04 -13.98
N ARG A 93 -0.84 9.86 -13.49
CA ARG A 93 0.17 9.01 -14.13
C ARG A 93 -0.22 7.53 -14.28
N VAL A 94 -1.03 7.00 -13.36
CA VAL A 94 -1.58 5.63 -13.43
C VAL A 94 -2.49 5.41 -14.66
N ARG A 95 -2.99 6.49 -15.27
CA ARG A 95 -3.77 6.43 -16.52
C ARG A 95 -2.98 5.78 -17.66
N MET A 96 -1.66 5.95 -17.70
CA MET A 96 -0.80 5.32 -18.71
C MET A 96 -0.80 3.80 -18.56
N GLU A 97 -0.73 3.30 -17.32
CA GLU A 97 -0.82 1.88 -17.01
C GLU A 97 -2.21 1.33 -17.34
N GLU A 98 -3.28 2.03 -16.97
CA GLU A 98 -4.65 1.65 -17.35
C GLU A 98 -4.79 1.48 -18.87
N MET A 99 -4.34 2.46 -19.65
CA MET A 99 -4.46 2.42 -21.11
C MET A 99 -3.64 1.28 -21.72
N SER A 100 -2.43 1.05 -21.21
CA SER A 100 -1.58 -0.08 -21.60
C SER A 100 -2.26 -1.42 -21.33
N LEU A 101 -2.77 -1.62 -20.12
CA LEU A 101 -3.47 -2.85 -19.72
C LEU A 101 -4.77 -3.05 -20.52
N ARG A 102 -5.55 -1.99 -20.76
CA ARG A 102 -6.76 -2.05 -21.61
C ARG A 102 -6.42 -2.47 -23.04
N SER A 103 -5.36 -1.92 -23.62
CA SER A 103 -4.93 -2.27 -24.99
C SER A 103 -4.55 -3.75 -25.14
N SER A 104 -4.11 -4.38 -24.03
CA SER A 104 -3.74 -5.80 -23.97
C SER A 104 -4.85 -6.70 -23.41
N GLY A 105 -6.04 -6.15 -23.11
CA GLY A 105 -7.17 -6.89 -22.52
C GLY A 105 -6.95 -7.31 -21.06
N LEU A 106 -5.95 -6.76 -20.37
CA LEU A 106 -5.55 -7.09 -19.01
C LEU A 106 -6.17 -6.17 -17.94
N TRP A 107 -7.00 -5.21 -18.33
CA TRP A 107 -7.62 -4.27 -17.39
C TRP A 107 -8.97 -4.74 -16.84
N GLU A 108 -9.81 -5.44 -17.61
CA GLU A 108 -11.13 -5.89 -17.14
C GLU A 108 -11.08 -7.35 -16.63
N VAL A 109 -10.02 -7.67 -15.89
CA VAL A 109 -9.78 -9.01 -15.34
C VAL A 109 -10.07 -9.05 -13.83
N HIS A 110 -9.90 -10.21 -13.19
CA HIS A 110 -9.97 -10.28 -11.74
C HIS A 110 -8.74 -9.62 -11.11
N HIS A 111 -8.96 -8.66 -10.20
CA HIS A 111 -7.90 -7.98 -9.45
C HIS A 111 -7.94 -8.40 -7.98
N PRO A 112 -7.33 -9.53 -7.60
CA PRO A 112 -7.34 -10.00 -6.22
C PRO A 112 -6.32 -9.25 -5.36
N TRP A 113 -6.49 -7.94 -5.20
CA TRP A 113 -5.60 -7.12 -4.39
C TRP A 113 -5.68 -7.52 -2.92
N LEU A 114 -4.51 -7.59 -2.28
CA LEU A 114 -4.37 -7.56 -0.84
C LEU A 114 -3.73 -6.22 -0.48
N ASN A 115 -4.44 -5.40 0.28
CA ASN A 115 -3.94 -4.15 0.84
C ASN A 115 -3.91 -4.24 2.36
N MET A 116 -2.84 -3.76 2.99
CA MET A 116 -2.66 -3.84 4.43
C MET A 116 -1.93 -2.62 4.99
N PHE A 117 -2.33 -2.22 6.18
CA PHE A 117 -1.50 -1.43 7.08
C PHE A 117 -0.66 -2.36 7.94
N VAL A 118 0.62 -2.03 8.11
CA VAL A 118 1.60 -2.88 8.76
C VAL A 118 2.37 -2.04 9.79
N PRO A 119 2.50 -2.48 11.05
CA PRO A 119 3.33 -1.74 12.00
C PRO A 119 4.79 -1.76 11.54
N LYS A 120 5.52 -0.65 11.71
CA LYS A 120 6.93 -0.55 11.30
C LYS A 120 7.80 -1.66 11.90
N ALA A 121 7.57 -2.04 13.15
CA ALA A 121 8.29 -3.13 13.81
C ALA A 121 8.20 -4.47 13.06
N GLY A 122 7.10 -4.71 12.33
CA GLY A 122 6.83 -5.96 11.64
C GLY A 122 7.06 -5.93 10.12
N ILE A 123 7.61 -4.85 9.57
CA ILE A 123 7.75 -4.73 8.11
C ILE A 123 8.77 -5.72 7.54
N ARG A 124 9.81 -6.07 8.31
CA ARG A 124 10.80 -7.10 7.93
C ARG A 124 10.19 -8.50 7.94
N ASP A 125 9.42 -8.82 8.97
CA ASP A 125 8.71 -10.10 9.06
C ASP A 125 7.68 -10.25 7.93
N LEU A 126 7.01 -9.17 7.54
CA LEU A 126 6.11 -9.18 6.39
C LEU A 126 6.88 -9.39 5.09
N ARG A 127 8.02 -8.72 4.89
CA ARG A 127 8.89 -8.96 3.73
C ARG A 127 9.25 -10.44 3.63
N ASP A 128 9.68 -11.06 4.73
CA ASP A 128 10.05 -12.48 4.74
C ASP A 128 8.86 -13.37 4.41
N LEU A 129 7.70 -13.09 5.02
CA LEU A 129 6.45 -13.78 4.70
C LEU A 129 6.06 -13.65 3.22
N LEU A 130 6.26 -12.47 2.61
CA LEU A 130 6.03 -12.25 1.18
C LEU A 130 6.99 -13.10 0.34
N MET A 131 8.28 -13.09 0.65
CA MET A 131 9.28 -13.84 -0.11
C MET A 131 9.15 -15.36 0.04
N ASP A 132 8.65 -15.83 1.18
CA ASP A 132 8.37 -17.27 1.41
C ASP A 132 7.14 -17.76 0.62
N ASN A 133 6.23 -16.86 0.23
CA ASN A 133 4.94 -17.21 -0.36
C ASN A 133 4.77 -16.74 -1.81
N ILE A 134 5.69 -15.92 -2.33
CA ILE A 134 5.66 -15.38 -3.68
C ILE A 134 6.88 -15.90 -4.43
N SER A 135 6.63 -16.51 -5.58
CA SER A 135 7.71 -16.87 -6.50
C SER A 135 8.09 -15.68 -7.36
N PRO A 136 9.35 -15.19 -7.31
CA PRO A 136 9.81 -14.12 -8.20
C PRO A 136 9.68 -14.48 -9.68
N ASP A 137 9.85 -15.76 -10.05
CA ASP A 137 9.86 -16.20 -11.46
C ASP A 137 8.54 -15.94 -12.21
N ASN A 138 7.40 -15.88 -11.51
CA ASN A 138 6.07 -15.76 -12.13
C ASN A 138 5.25 -14.61 -11.57
N PHE A 139 5.88 -13.70 -10.83
CA PHE A 139 5.16 -12.57 -10.26
C PHE A 139 4.81 -11.57 -11.36
N GLU A 140 3.54 -11.19 -11.42
CA GLU A 140 3.00 -10.19 -12.33
C GLU A 140 2.28 -9.12 -11.50
N GLY A 141 2.42 -7.86 -11.91
CA GLY A 141 1.85 -6.71 -11.23
C GLY A 141 2.82 -6.05 -10.24
N LEU A 142 2.24 -5.25 -9.35
CA LEU A 142 2.96 -4.34 -8.46
C LEU A 142 2.94 -4.82 -7.00
N ILE A 143 4.05 -4.60 -6.29
CA ILE A 143 4.11 -4.67 -4.83
C ILE A 143 4.43 -3.28 -4.30
N LEU A 144 3.41 -2.56 -3.85
CA LEU A 144 3.52 -1.26 -3.20
C LEU A 144 4.01 -1.44 -1.77
N ILE A 145 4.96 -0.62 -1.34
CA ILE A 145 5.40 -0.53 0.05
C ILE A 145 5.89 0.88 0.38
N TYR A 146 5.22 1.56 1.30
CA TYR A 146 5.61 2.91 1.69
C TYR A 146 5.15 3.29 3.10
N PRO A 147 5.90 4.17 3.78
CA PRO A 147 5.56 4.60 5.14
C PRO A 147 4.43 5.64 5.15
N LEU A 148 3.64 5.63 6.22
CA LEU A 148 2.69 6.63 6.60
C LEU A 148 2.95 7.09 8.03
N LEU A 149 2.64 8.34 8.29
CA LEU A 149 2.67 8.91 9.63
C LEU A 149 1.32 8.69 10.33
N ARG A 150 1.36 8.03 11.49
CA ARG A 150 0.20 7.60 12.28
C ARG A 150 -0.56 8.76 12.90
N ASP A 151 0.12 9.84 13.24
CA ASP A 151 -0.46 11.07 13.83
C ASP A 151 -1.37 11.82 12.86
N LYS A 152 -1.19 11.64 11.54
CA LYS A 152 -2.09 12.18 10.51
C LYS A 152 -3.45 11.47 10.44
N TRP A 153 -3.62 10.36 11.17
CA TRP A 153 -4.84 9.56 11.16
C TRP A 153 -5.69 9.75 12.42
N GLY A 154 -6.81 10.44 12.27
CA GLY A 154 -7.73 10.74 13.35
C GLY A 154 -8.34 9.49 14.01
N THR A 155 -8.26 9.41 15.33
CA THR A 155 -8.76 8.27 16.11
C THR A 155 -10.29 8.21 16.18
N ASN A 156 -11.01 9.29 15.84
CA ASN A 156 -12.47 9.29 15.87
C ASN A 156 -13.12 8.67 14.61
N THR A 157 -12.33 8.34 13.58
CA THR A 157 -12.81 7.67 12.37
C THR A 157 -13.08 6.17 12.60
N SER A 158 -13.69 5.51 11.63
CA SER A 158 -13.89 4.04 11.62
C SER A 158 -12.74 3.28 10.94
N VAL A 159 -11.68 3.95 10.52
CA VAL A 159 -10.47 3.28 10.00
C VAL A 159 -9.87 2.40 11.10
N VAL A 160 -9.43 1.22 10.70
CA VAL A 160 -8.74 0.26 11.57
C VAL A 160 -7.27 0.27 11.20
N LEU A 161 -6.44 0.66 12.15
CA LEU A 161 -4.98 0.73 12.01
C LEU A 161 -4.33 -0.31 12.91
N PRO A 162 -3.10 -0.76 12.61
CA PRO A 162 -2.32 -1.62 13.50
C PRO A 162 -2.15 -0.97 14.87
N ASP A 163 -2.08 -1.80 15.90
CA ASP A 163 -1.69 -1.33 17.24
C ASP A 163 -0.16 -1.34 17.31
N SER A 164 0.45 -0.17 17.14
CA SER A 164 1.90 -0.01 17.14
C SER A 164 2.45 0.46 18.49
N GLY A 165 1.64 0.46 19.55
CA GLY A 165 1.95 1.14 20.80
C GLY A 165 1.91 2.66 20.65
N SER A 166 1.93 3.41 21.77
CA SER A 166 1.74 4.87 21.76
C SER A 166 2.92 5.67 21.18
N THR A 167 4.10 5.05 21.00
CA THR A 167 5.34 5.75 20.64
C THR A 167 5.73 5.62 19.17
N GLU A 168 5.35 4.55 18.46
CA GLU A 168 5.71 4.36 17.06
C GLU A 168 4.74 5.13 16.15
N GLN A 169 5.28 6.15 15.48
CA GLN A 169 4.52 7.05 14.60
C GLN A 169 4.55 6.61 13.13
N VAL A 170 5.33 5.59 12.77
CA VAL A 170 5.39 5.10 11.39
C VAL A 170 4.67 3.76 11.27
N MET A 171 3.78 3.68 10.30
CA MET A 171 3.21 2.42 9.79
C MET A 171 3.48 2.35 8.29
N TYR A 172 3.36 1.17 7.69
CA TYR A 172 3.51 0.99 6.25
C TYR A 172 2.18 0.62 5.62
N VAL A 173 1.98 1.07 4.39
CA VAL A 173 1.00 0.49 3.47
C VAL A 173 1.72 -0.55 2.64
N VAL A 174 1.09 -1.72 2.48
CA VAL A 174 1.54 -2.75 1.55
C VAL A 174 0.36 -3.14 0.66
N GLY A 175 0.56 -3.09 -0.65
CA GLY A 175 -0.43 -3.48 -1.67
C GLY A 175 0.16 -4.50 -2.62
N ILE A 176 -0.53 -5.62 -2.86
CA ILE A 176 -0.07 -6.69 -3.76
C ILE A 176 -1.22 -7.29 -4.56
N LEU A 177 -1.01 -7.46 -5.86
CA LEU A 177 -1.99 -8.01 -6.82
C LEU A 177 -2.08 -9.54 -6.80
N ARG A 178 -2.27 -10.18 -5.64
CA ARG A 178 -2.54 -11.63 -5.57
C ARG A 178 -3.37 -12.01 -4.35
N ARG A 179 -4.26 -13.00 -4.53
CA ARG A 179 -5.14 -13.52 -3.46
C ARG A 179 -4.33 -14.33 -2.44
N HIS A 180 -3.66 -13.64 -1.52
CA HIS A 180 -2.89 -14.28 -0.47
C HIS A 180 -3.60 -14.18 0.88
N ARG A 181 -4.78 -14.82 0.98
CA ARG A 181 -5.52 -14.88 2.26
C ARG A 181 -4.64 -15.43 3.39
N HIS A 182 -3.80 -16.43 3.08
CA HIS A 182 -2.82 -16.95 4.03
C HIS A 182 -1.85 -15.88 4.55
N ILE A 183 -1.32 -15.01 3.67
CA ILE A 183 -0.44 -13.90 4.08
C ILE A 183 -1.21 -12.91 4.95
N ALA A 184 -2.43 -12.55 4.55
CA ALA A 184 -3.26 -11.60 5.30
C ALA A 184 -3.58 -12.11 6.72
N ASP A 185 -3.98 -13.38 6.84
CA ASP A 185 -4.32 -14.00 8.11
C ASP A 185 -3.07 -14.17 8.99
N THR A 186 -1.96 -14.65 8.40
CA THR A 186 -0.69 -14.83 9.10
C THR A 186 -0.11 -13.50 9.57
N ALA A 187 -0.12 -12.47 8.72
CA ALA A 187 0.33 -11.13 9.10
C ALA A 187 -0.58 -10.50 10.15
N GLY A 188 -1.90 -10.70 10.05
CA GLY A 188 -2.85 -10.21 11.05
C GLY A 188 -2.57 -10.79 12.45
N VAL A 189 -2.30 -12.10 12.53
CA VAL A 189 -2.05 -12.79 13.80
C VAL A 189 -0.63 -12.58 14.33
N ARG A 190 0.39 -12.75 13.48
CA ARG A 190 1.81 -12.72 13.92
C ARG A 190 2.40 -11.32 13.99
N ILE A 191 1.95 -10.43 13.10
CA ILE A 191 2.55 -9.09 12.92
C ILE A 191 1.63 -7.99 13.46
N GLY A 192 0.33 -8.26 13.60
CA GLY A 192 -0.66 -7.25 13.95
C GLY A 192 -1.06 -6.35 12.77
N ALA A 193 -0.82 -6.80 11.54
CA ALA A 193 -1.24 -6.08 10.33
C ALA A 193 -2.77 -5.99 10.25
N LYS A 194 -3.28 -4.92 9.62
CA LYS A 194 -4.70 -4.71 9.40
C LYS A 194 -4.98 -4.56 7.91
N GLN A 195 -5.89 -5.36 7.37
CA GLN A 195 -6.29 -5.24 5.97
C GLN A 195 -6.92 -3.86 5.69
N TYR A 196 -6.46 -3.19 4.64
CA TYR A 196 -7.12 -2.03 4.04
C TYR A 196 -8.01 -2.52 2.89
N LEU A 197 -9.19 -1.92 2.70
CA LEU A 197 -10.21 -2.46 1.80
C LEU A 197 -10.54 -3.95 2.10
N ALA A 198 -10.62 -4.25 3.41
CA ALA A 198 -10.72 -5.61 3.93
C ALA A 198 -11.99 -6.33 3.45
N HIS A 199 -11.89 -7.66 3.32
CA HIS A 199 -13.05 -8.52 3.11
C HIS A 199 -12.95 -9.76 4.02
N HIS A 200 -13.74 -9.77 5.09
CA HIS A 200 -13.88 -10.91 5.97
C HIS A 200 -15.15 -11.71 5.64
N PRO A 201 -15.06 -13.04 5.47
CA PRO A 201 -16.19 -13.86 5.04
C PRO A 201 -17.25 -14.08 6.15
N THR A 202 -16.94 -13.71 7.39
CA THR A 202 -17.82 -13.93 8.54
C THR A 202 -17.87 -12.70 9.44
N PRO A 203 -19.00 -12.47 10.15
CA PRO A 203 -19.08 -11.42 11.17
C PRO A 203 -18.01 -11.54 12.26
N ALA A 204 -17.63 -12.76 12.65
CA ALA A 204 -16.55 -12.98 13.61
C ALA A 204 -15.19 -12.46 13.11
N GLY A 205 -14.89 -12.63 11.82
CA GLY A 205 -13.69 -12.05 11.20
C GLY A 205 -13.70 -10.52 11.25
N TRP A 206 -14.86 -9.90 11.04
CA TRP A 206 -15.01 -8.45 11.20
C TRP A 206 -14.84 -8.00 12.66
N HIS A 207 -15.41 -8.73 13.61
CA HIS A 207 -15.23 -8.44 15.03
C HIS A 207 -13.76 -8.50 15.43
N GLN A 208 -13.01 -9.51 14.96
CA GLN A 208 -11.55 -9.61 15.16
C GLN A 208 -10.80 -8.47 14.47
N HIS A 209 -11.21 -8.09 13.26
CA HIS A 209 -10.61 -6.99 12.51
C HIS A 209 -10.70 -5.68 13.29
N PHE A 210 -11.91 -5.28 13.71
CA PHE A 210 -12.14 -4.06 14.50
C PHE A 210 -11.55 -4.15 15.92
N GLY A 211 -11.48 -5.35 16.51
CA GLY A 211 -10.95 -5.57 17.84
C GLY A 211 -11.66 -4.70 18.89
N PRO A 212 -10.92 -3.97 19.75
CA PRO A 212 -11.51 -3.09 20.77
C PRO A 212 -12.43 -1.98 20.22
N ARG A 213 -12.39 -1.70 18.91
CA ARG A 213 -13.24 -0.69 18.27
C ARG A 213 -14.60 -1.22 17.81
N TRP A 214 -14.84 -2.52 17.92
CA TRP A 214 -16.06 -3.16 17.43
C TRP A 214 -17.31 -2.53 18.03
N GLU A 215 -17.38 -2.40 19.37
CA GLU A 215 -18.56 -1.86 20.06
C GLU A 215 -18.94 -0.48 19.56
N ARG A 216 -17.95 0.41 19.42
CA ARG A 216 -18.17 1.76 18.88
C ARG A 216 -18.67 1.73 17.44
N PHE A 217 -18.20 0.77 16.63
CA PHE A 217 -18.64 0.61 15.25
C PHE A 217 -20.08 0.07 15.17
N ALA A 218 -20.42 -0.90 16.02
CA ALA A 218 -21.77 -1.46 16.15
C ALA A 218 -22.78 -0.41 16.65
N GLU A 219 -22.41 0.38 17.67
CA GLU A 219 -23.24 1.50 18.16
C GLU A 219 -23.54 2.52 17.05
N ARG A 220 -22.51 2.91 16.28
CA ARG A 220 -22.68 3.78 15.10
C ARG A 220 -23.60 3.15 14.07
N LYS A 221 -23.47 1.84 13.81
CA LYS A 221 -24.37 1.13 12.89
C LYS A 221 -25.81 1.21 13.37
N ASN A 222 -26.07 0.91 14.65
CA ASN A 222 -27.41 0.98 15.22
C ASN A 222 -28.01 2.39 15.17
N ARG A 223 -27.19 3.42 15.38
CA ARG A 223 -27.64 4.82 15.33
C ARG A 223 -27.97 5.30 13.91
N PHE A 224 -27.17 4.92 12.91
CA PHE A 224 -27.24 5.50 11.57
C PHE A 224 -27.84 4.58 10.50
N ASP A 225 -27.87 3.26 10.70
CA ASP A 225 -28.49 2.26 9.83
C ASP A 225 -28.96 1.04 10.64
N PRO A 226 -29.98 1.20 11.50
CA PRO A 226 -30.47 0.15 12.41
C PRO A 226 -31.03 -1.08 11.68
N LEU A 227 -31.42 -0.94 10.42
CA LEU A 227 -31.97 -2.04 9.61
C LEU A 227 -30.90 -2.75 8.77
N SER A 228 -29.64 -2.33 8.87
CA SER A 228 -28.52 -2.88 8.10
C SER A 228 -28.79 -2.93 6.59
N ILE A 229 -29.34 -1.84 6.05
CA ILE A 229 -29.65 -1.72 4.62
C ILE A 229 -28.40 -1.33 3.83
N LEU A 230 -27.54 -0.49 4.40
CA LEU A 230 -26.39 0.11 3.72
C LEU A 230 -25.15 -0.78 3.78
N GLY A 231 -24.43 -0.83 2.66
CA GLY A 231 -23.18 -1.58 2.50
C GLY A 231 -23.29 -3.11 2.65
N PRO A 232 -24.34 -3.79 2.16
CA PRO A 232 -24.53 -5.22 2.41
C PRO A 232 -23.40 -6.08 1.81
N GLY A 233 -22.76 -5.62 0.73
CA GLY A 233 -21.63 -6.32 0.10
C GLY A 233 -20.38 -6.43 0.98
N GLN A 234 -20.28 -5.64 2.06
CA GLN A 234 -19.19 -5.77 3.03
C GLN A 234 -19.33 -7.01 3.93
N GLY A 235 -20.56 -7.53 4.09
CA GLY A 235 -20.81 -8.71 4.93
C GLY A 235 -20.59 -8.50 6.43
N ILE A 236 -20.51 -7.25 6.90
CA ILE A 236 -20.27 -6.94 8.33
C ILE A 236 -21.52 -7.22 9.17
N PHE A 237 -22.67 -6.72 8.72
CA PHE A 237 -23.97 -6.87 9.39
C PHE A 237 -24.97 -7.51 8.42
N PRO A 238 -25.35 -8.79 8.63
CA PRO A 238 -26.37 -9.46 7.80
C PRO A 238 -27.75 -8.81 7.93
N LYS A 239 -28.52 -8.79 6.83
CA LYS A 239 -29.90 -8.29 6.81
C LYS A 239 -30.79 -9.11 7.76
N GLY A 240 -31.63 -8.42 8.54
CA GLY A 240 -32.67 -9.05 9.37
C GLY A 240 -32.25 -9.49 10.77
N ASN A 241 -31.01 -9.24 11.18
CA ASN A 241 -30.53 -9.61 12.52
C ASN A 241 -30.72 -8.43 13.50
N THR A 242 -31.96 -8.09 13.82
CA THR A 242 -32.33 -6.93 14.66
C THR A 242 -32.11 -7.12 16.16
N GLY A 243 -31.25 -8.04 16.62
CA GLY A 243 -31.20 -8.35 18.06
C GLY A 243 -29.96 -9.02 18.64
N VAL A 244 -28.81 -9.13 17.95
CA VAL A 244 -27.69 -9.98 18.42
C VAL A 244 -26.38 -9.24 18.71
N TYR A 245 -26.31 -7.92 18.51
CA TYR A 245 -25.06 -7.16 18.70
C TYR A 245 -25.06 -6.25 19.94
N ALA A 246 -25.98 -6.48 20.87
CA ALA A 246 -26.02 -5.80 22.16
C ALA A 246 -25.92 -6.86 23.28
N SER A 247 -24.70 -7.26 23.62
CA SER A 247 -24.35 -7.87 24.91
C SER A 247 -22.83 -7.91 25.07
#